data_AF-A0A2L0F5B6-F1
#
_entry.id   AF-A0A2L0F5B6-F1
#
_cell.length_a   1.000
_cell.length_b   1.000
_cell.length_c   1.000
_cell.angle_alpha   90.00
_cell.angle_beta   90.00
_cell.angle_gamma   90.00
#
_symmetry.space_group_name_H-M   'P 1'
#
loop_
_entity.id
_entity.type
_entity.pdbx_description
1 polymer ?
#
loop_
_entity_poly.entity_id
_entity_poly.type
_entity_poly.pdbx_seq_one_letter_code
_entity_poly.pdbx_strand_id
1 'polypeptide(L)'
;MWLVLGMALMRDRPIEEIVTKLDLALPDANGATARSAIPQARARLGDEPMQWLFERSAQVWSTQSADAHRYRGLAVYGIDGTTLRVADTPSSP
;
A
#
# COMPACT_ATOMS: atom_id res chain seq x y z
N MET A 1 -2.75 5.32 -8.02
CA MET A 1 -1.98 4.04 -8.07
C MET A 1 -0.48 4.28 -8.21
N TRP A 2 0.00 4.90 -9.30
CA TRP A 2 1.43 5.14 -9.56
C TRP A 2 2.20 5.82 -8.42
N LEU A 3 1.62 6.81 -7.75
CA LEU A 3 2.26 7.47 -6.61
C LEU A 3 2.59 6.51 -5.46
N VAL A 4 1.69 5.57 -5.15
CA VAL A 4 1.87 4.62 -4.05
C VAL A 4 2.99 3.64 -4.38
N LEU A 5 3.01 3.14 -5.61
CA LEU A 5 4.10 2.29 -6.11
C LEU A 5 5.43 3.05 -6.12
N GLY A 6 5.41 4.32 -6.53
CA GLY A 6 6.58 5.20 -6.48
C GLY A 6 7.13 5.38 -5.06
N MET A 7 6.26 5.64 -4.08
CA MET A 7 6.66 5.75 -2.67
C MET A 7 7.20 4.44 -2.10
N ALA A 8 6.66 3.29 -2.52
CA ALA A 8 7.17 1.98 -2.10
C ALA A 8 8.56 1.70 -2.67
N LEU A 9 8.78 2.04 -3.94
CA LEU A 9 10.05 1.81 -4.66
C LEU A 9 11.14 2.85 -4.33
N MET A 10 10.75 4.07 -3.95
CA MET A 10 11.63 5.21 -3.67
C MET A 10 11.37 5.76 -2.26
N ARG A 11 11.34 4.86 -1.27
CA ARG A 11 11.02 5.16 0.14
C ARG A 11 11.88 6.28 0.75
N ASP A 12 13.10 6.45 0.27
CA ASP A 12 14.08 7.44 0.74
C ASP A 12 13.87 8.83 0.15
N ARG A 13 12.93 9.00 -0.78
CA ARG A 13 12.73 10.25 -1.52
C ARG A 13 11.49 11.03 -1.08
N PRO A 14 11.56 12.37 -1.12
CA PRO A 14 10.39 13.20 -0.86
C PRO A 14 9.30 12.93 -1.91
N ILE A 15 8.05 12.93 -1.47
CA ILE A 15 6.88 12.60 -2.31
C ILE A 15 6.75 13.53 -3.54
N GLU A 16 7.22 14.76 -3.43
CA GLU A 16 7.26 15.75 -4.51
C GLU A 16 8.18 15.32 -5.65
N GLU A 17 9.34 14.75 -5.31
CA GLU A 17 10.29 14.23 -6.30
C GLU A 17 9.69 13.01 -7.00
N ILE A 18 8.98 12.16 -6.26
CA ILE A 18 8.28 11.00 -6.81
C ILE A 18 7.16 11.42 -7.77
N VAL A 19 6.35 12.41 -7.40
CA VAL A 19 5.29 12.96 -8.26
C VAL A 19 5.85 13.54 -9.55
N THR A 20 6.97 14.27 -9.45
CA THR A 20 7.65 14.86 -10.60
C THR A 20 8.24 13.77 -11.50
N LYS A 21 8.94 12.79 -10.91
CA LYS A 21 9.60 11.71 -11.65
C LYS A 21 8.62 10.77 -12.35
N LEU A 22 7.42 10.61 -11.79
CA LEU A 22 6.35 9.81 -12.37
C LEU A 22 5.44 10.63 -13.30
N ASP A 23 5.75 11.91 -13.53
CA ASP A 23 4.97 12.84 -14.36
C ASP A 23 3.48 12.83 -14.01
N LEU A 24 3.16 12.80 -12.71
CA LEU A 24 1.79 12.72 -12.21
C LEU A 24 1.10 14.09 -12.15
N ALA A 25 1.82 15.16 -12.46
CA ALA A 25 1.27 16.51 -12.57
C ALA A 25 0.63 16.68 -13.96
N LEU A 26 -0.48 17.39 -14.04
CA LEU A 26 -1.14 17.65 -15.33
C LEU A 26 -0.23 18.55 -16.19
N PRO A 27 -0.08 18.27 -17.51
CA PRO A 27 0.81 19.01 -18.40
C PRO A 27 0.48 20.50 -18.55
N ASP A 28 -0.76 20.91 -18.24
CA ASP A 28 -1.19 22.32 -18.27
C ASP A 28 -0.84 23.10 -16.99
N ALA A 29 -0.31 22.43 -15.95
CA ALA A 29 0.18 23.09 -14.75
C ALA A 29 1.57 23.69 -15.04
N ASN A 30 1.57 24.92 -15.55
CA ASN A 30 2.75 25.70 -15.95
C ASN A 30 3.64 26.15 -14.76
N GLY A 31 3.71 25.35 -13.68
CA GLY A 31 4.42 25.67 -12.45
C GLY A 31 4.39 24.51 -11.48
N ALA A 32 5.47 24.39 -10.72
CA ALA A 32 5.72 23.35 -9.73
C ALA A 32 4.44 22.94 -8.96
N THR A 33 4.16 21.63 -8.92
CA THR A 33 3.07 21.07 -8.12
C THR A 33 3.18 21.56 -6.68
N ALA A 34 2.20 22.36 -6.24
CA ALA A 34 2.17 22.81 -4.85
C ALA A 34 2.17 21.60 -3.91
N ARG A 35 2.97 21.64 -2.84
CA ARG A 35 3.09 20.53 -1.89
C ARG A 35 1.74 20.08 -1.31
N SER A 36 0.80 21.02 -1.16
CA SER A 36 -0.57 20.76 -0.69
C SER A 36 -1.45 20.03 -1.71
N ALA A 37 -1.14 20.10 -3.00
CA ALA A 37 -1.93 19.45 -4.05
C ALA A 37 -1.81 17.91 -4.01
N ILE A 38 -0.68 17.38 -3.52
CA ILE A 38 -0.41 15.95 -3.43
C ILE A 38 -1.33 15.24 -2.43
N PRO A 39 -1.42 15.65 -1.14
CA PRO A 39 -2.35 15.03 -0.19
C PRO A 39 -3.82 15.27 -0.59
N GLN A 40 -4.16 16.40 -1.21
CA GLN A 40 -5.53 16.65 -1.72
C GLN A 40 -5.89 15.71 -2.87
N ALA A 41 -4.97 15.49 -3.82
CA ALA A 41 -5.16 14.51 -4.88
C ALA A 41 -5.32 13.10 -4.31
N ARG A 42 -4.53 12.74 -3.28
CA ARG A 42 -4.67 11.46 -2.57
C ARG A 42 -6.04 11.32 -1.89
N ALA A 43 -6.54 12.38 -1.26
CA ALA A 43 -7.85 12.37 -0.62
C ALA A 43 -8.99 12.18 -1.64
N ARG A 44 -8.91 12.83 -2.81
CA ARG A 44 -9.90 12.65 -3.90
C ARG A 44 -9.86 11.27 -4.52
N LEU A 45 -8.70 10.63 -4.54
CA LEU A 45 -8.50 9.32 -5.15
C LEU A 45 -9.20 8.19 -4.37
N GLY A 46 -9.44 8.38 -3.06
CA GLY A 46 -10.12 7.39 -2.23
C GLY A 46 -9.30 6.11 -1.99
N ASP A 47 -10.00 5.07 -1.54
CA ASP A 47 -9.46 3.77 -1.14
C ASP A 47 -9.51 2.70 -2.25
N GLU A 48 -10.44 2.82 -3.21
CA GLU A 48 -10.63 1.88 -4.31
C GLU A 48 -9.32 1.47 -5.02
N PRO A 49 -8.39 2.38 -5.40
CA PRO A 49 -7.17 1.97 -6.08
C PRO A 49 -6.18 1.22 -5.18
N MET A 50 -6.23 1.45 -3.87
CA MET A 50 -5.44 0.70 -2.89
C MET A 50 -5.99 -0.71 -2.71
N GLN A 51 -7.31 -0.84 -2.64
CA GLN A 51 -7.98 -2.14 -2.61
C GLN A 51 -7.61 -2.96 -3.84
N TRP A 52 -7.74 -2.38 -5.04
CA TRP A 52 -7.39 -3.07 -6.28
C TRP A 52 -5.94 -3.56 -6.31
N LEU A 53 -5.00 -2.72 -5.86
CA LEU A 53 -3.58 -3.06 -5.82
C LEU A 53 -3.31 -4.19 -4.81
N PHE A 54 -3.93 -4.13 -3.64
CA PHE A 54 -3.84 -5.17 -2.62
C PHE A 54 -4.36 -6.51 -3.15
N GLU A 55 -5.56 -6.54 -3.72
CA GLU A 55 -6.16 -7.76 -4.27
C GLU A 55 -5.29 -8.39 -5.36
N ARG A 56 -4.74 -7.57 -6.28
CA ARG A 56 -3.87 -8.07 -7.34
C ARG A 56 -2.54 -8.61 -6.82
N SER A 57 -1.87 -7.89 -5.93
CA SER A 57 -0.62 -8.35 -5.34
C SER A 57 -0.82 -9.62 -4.49
N ALA A 58 -1.88 -9.67 -3.69
CA ALA A 58 -2.24 -10.83 -2.90
C ALA A 58 -2.52 -12.04 -3.78
N GLN A 59 -3.30 -11.90 -4.87
CA GLN A 59 -3.61 -13.01 -5.77
C GLN A 59 -2.35 -13.62 -6.40
N VAL A 60 -1.36 -12.79 -6.76
CA VAL A 60 -0.14 -13.27 -7.43
C VAL A 60 0.85 -13.87 -6.42
N TRP A 61 1.05 -13.25 -5.25
CA TRP A 61 2.15 -13.60 -4.36
C TRP A 61 1.76 -14.41 -3.13
N SER A 62 0.51 -14.32 -2.65
CA SER A 62 0.12 -14.96 -1.38
C SER A 62 0.19 -16.48 -1.42
N THR A 63 -0.41 -17.10 -2.44
CA THR A 63 -0.45 -18.56 -2.58
C THR A 63 0.95 -19.13 -2.86
N GLN A 64 1.71 -18.48 -3.75
CA GLN A 64 3.07 -18.92 -4.08
C GLN A 64 3.99 -18.91 -2.84
N SER A 65 3.92 -17.84 -2.04
CA SER A 65 4.67 -17.73 -0.79
C SER A 65 4.21 -18.76 0.25
N ALA A 66 2.89 -18.91 0.43
CA ALA A 66 2.33 -19.84 1.41
C ALA A 66 2.67 -21.31 1.10
N ASP A 67 2.74 -21.68 -0.18
CA ASP A 67 3.17 -23.02 -0.59
C ASP A 67 4.68 -23.24 -0.43
N ALA A 68 5.51 -22.23 -0.72
CA ALA A 68 6.96 -22.31 -0.55
C ALA A 68 7.39 -22.36 0.93
N HIS A 69 6.58 -21.80 1.84
CA HIS A 69 6.93 -21.60 3.25
C HIS A 69 5.95 -22.28 4.22
N ARG A 70 5.44 -23.46 3.87
CA ARG A 70 4.53 -24.21 4.74
C ARG A 70 5.14 -24.52 6.10
N TYR A 71 4.34 -24.37 7.15
CA TYR A 71 4.72 -24.74 8.51
C TYR A 71 3.96 -26.00 8.94
N ARG A 72 4.67 -27.11 9.11
CA ARG A 72 4.08 -28.42 9.48
C ARG A 72 2.90 -28.83 8.57
N GLY A 73 3.00 -28.54 7.28
CA GLY A 73 1.96 -28.83 6.28
C GLY A 73 0.86 -27.76 6.16
N LEU A 74 0.88 -26.72 6.99
CA LEU A 74 -0.08 -25.61 6.94
C LEU A 74 0.43 -24.45 6.08
N ALA A 75 -0.49 -23.82 5.34
CA ALA A 75 -0.23 -22.56 4.67
C ALA A 75 -0.09 -21.42 5.70
N VAL A 76 0.91 -20.56 5.52
CA VAL A 76 1.21 -19.46 6.44
C VAL A 76 0.97 -18.12 5.72
N TYR A 77 0.19 -17.25 6.34
CA TYR A 77 -0.10 -15.90 5.85
C TYR A 77 0.24 -14.87 6.93
N GLY A 78 0.88 -13.78 6.53
CA GLY A 78 1.15 -12.62 7.36
C GLY A 78 0.19 -11.49 7.03
N ILE A 79 -0.40 -10.87 8.05
CA ILE A 79 -1.22 -9.67 7.92
C ILE A 79 -0.51 -8.58 8.72
N ASP A 80 0.03 -7.58 8.02
CA ASP A 80 0.64 -6.39 8.62
C ASP A 80 -0.30 -5.19 8.48
N GLY A 81 -0.31 -4.28 9.45
CA GLY A 81 -1.13 -3.07 9.42
C GLY A 81 -2.61 -3.25 9.79
N THR A 82 -3.01 -4.39 10.35
CA THR A 82 -4.38 -4.62 10.85
C THR A 82 -4.38 -4.83 12.36
N THR A 83 -5.34 -4.20 13.05
CA THR A 83 -5.57 -4.42 14.47
C THR A 83 -6.68 -5.45 14.65
N LEU A 84 -6.36 -6.62 15.21
CA LEU A 84 -7.35 -7.62 15.61
C LEU A 84 -7.76 -7.39 17.06
N ARG A 85 -9.06 -7.20 17.32
CA ARG A 85 -9.61 -7.28 18.68
C ARG A 85 -9.84 -8.75 18.99
N VAL A 86 -9.01 -9.33 19.84
CA VAL A 86 -9.18 -10.70 20.34
C VAL A 86 -9.92 -10.64 21.67
N ALA A 87 -10.90 -11.52 21.88
CA ALA A 87 -11.56 -11.64 23.17
C ALA A 87 -10.53 -12.03 24.23
N ASP A 88 -10.56 -11.36 25.37
CA ASP A 88 -9.73 -11.76 26.51
C ASP A 88 -10.04 -13.23 26.85
N THR A 89 -9.01 -14.07 26.88
CA THR A 89 -9.15 -15.39 27.53
C THR A 89 -9.53 -15.16 28.98
N PRO A 90 -10.55 -15.84 29.53
CA PRO A 90 -10.83 -15.77 30.95
C PRO A 90 -9.54 -16.05 31.70
N SER A 91 -9.16 -15.14 32.61
CA SER A 91 -8.10 -15.43 33.57
C SER A 91 -8.51 -16.71 34.29
N SER A 92 -7.73 -17.77 34.10
CA SER A 92 -7.96 -19.05 34.78
C SER A 92 -8.06 -18.81 36.30
N PRO A 93 -8.98 -19.51 37.00
CA PRO A 93 -9.43 -19.15 38.37
C PRO A 93 -8.34 -19.11 39.43
#